data_AF-A0A167Y9R5-F1
#
_entry.id   AF-A0A167Y9R5-F1
#
_cell.length_a   1.000
_cell.length_b   1.000
_cell.length_c   1.000
_cell.angle_alpha   90.00
_cell.angle_beta   90.00
_cell.angle_gamma   90.00
#
_symmetry.space_group_name_H-M   'P 1'
#
loop_
_entity.id
_entity.type
_entity.pdbx_description
1 polymer ?
#
loop_
_entity_poly.entity_id
_entity_poly.type
_entity_poly.pdbx_seq_one_letter_code
_entity_poly.pdbx_strand_id
1 'polypeptide(L)'
;MTIEYCLQTCWMYNFAGVEYGRECWCGNKINLTPNGSTQPTRNATSTDCNFLCPGNQTEYCGAGVRLSMYTLKNSTLSKRLDWSLLWD
;
A
#
# COMPACT_ATOMS: atom_id res chain seq x y z
N MET A 1 -4.27 -4.96 -9.44
CA MET A 1 -3.82 -4.41 -8.14
C MET A 1 -4.37 -5.31 -7.03
N THR A 2 -3.47 -5.79 -6.17
CA THR A 2 -3.77 -6.37 -4.84
C THR A 2 -2.88 -5.68 -3.82
N ILE A 3 -3.16 -5.82 -2.53
CA ILE A 3 -2.27 -5.28 -1.50
C ILE A 3 -0.88 -5.92 -1.62
N GLU A 4 -0.78 -7.24 -1.76
CA GLU A 4 0.48 -7.99 -1.84
C GLU A 4 1.34 -7.54 -3.00
N TYR A 5 0.74 -7.29 -4.15
CA TYR A 5 1.44 -6.79 -5.33
C TYR A 5 2.08 -5.43 -5.04
N CYS A 6 1.36 -4.53 -4.37
CA CYS A 6 1.91 -3.22 -4.03
C CYS A 6 3.00 -3.31 -2.97
N LEU A 7 2.80 -4.11 -1.91
CA LEU A 7 3.82 -4.36 -0.89
C LEU A 7 5.09 -4.96 -1.49
N GLN A 8 4.94 -5.91 -2.43
CA GLN A 8 6.06 -6.49 -3.17
C GLN A 8 6.78 -5.46 -4.01
N THR A 9 6.04 -4.58 -4.70
CA THR A 9 6.62 -3.57 -5.57
C THR A 9 7.43 -2.55 -4.77
N CYS A 10 6.93 -2.17 -3.59
CA CYS A 10 7.53 -1.16 -2.74
C CYS A 10 8.55 -1.72 -1.72
N TRP A 11 9.01 -2.96 -1.86
CA TRP A 11 9.81 -3.68 -0.85
C TRP A 11 11.08 -2.96 -0.36
N MET A 12 11.65 -2.04 -1.15
CA MET A 12 12.83 -1.24 -0.79
C MET A 12 12.52 0.06 -0.02
N TYR A 13 11.25 0.38 0.19
CA TYR A 13 10.80 1.62 0.82
C TYR A 13 10.27 1.35 2.23
N ASN A 14 10.19 2.38 3.07
CA ASN A 14 9.59 2.25 4.40
C ASN A 14 8.06 2.17 4.37
N PHE A 15 7.45 2.65 3.30
CA PHE A 15 6.00 2.75 3.16
C PHE A 15 5.56 2.33 1.76
N ALA A 16 4.40 1.67 1.73
CA ALA A 16 3.63 1.38 0.54
C ALA A 16 2.21 1.92 0.74
N GLY A 17 1.52 2.24 -0.34
CA GLY A 17 0.11 2.58 -0.27
C GLY A 17 -0.62 2.32 -1.57
N VAL A 18 -1.90 2.02 -1.47
CA VAL A 18 -2.78 1.80 -2.62
C VAL A 18 -3.86 2.88 -2.66
N GLU A 19 -4.13 3.38 -3.86
CA GLU A 19 -5.09 4.46 -4.11
C GLU A 19 -5.93 4.16 -5.35
N TYR A 20 -7.12 4.73 -5.39
CA TYR A 20 -8.01 4.70 -6.55
C TYR A 20 -8.32 3.29 -7.09
N GLY A 21 -8.21 2.27 -6.25
CA GLY A 21 -8.43 0.87 -6.59
C GLY A 21 -7.33 0.25 -7.46
N ARG A 22 -6.36 1.02 -7.95
CA ARG A 22 -5.42 0.53 -8.99
C ARG A 22 -4.01 1.07 -8.90
N GLU A 23 -3.79 2.09 -8.09
CA GLU A 23 -2.50 2.78 -7.99
C GLU A 23 -1.70 2.20 -6.82
N CYS A 24 -0.38 2.20 -6.96
CA CYS A 24 0.55 1.78 -5.92
C CYS A 24 1.63 2.85 -5.77
N TRP A 25 1.82 3.28 -4.53
CA TRP A 25 2.70 4.37 -4.16
C TRP A 25 3.75 3.86 -3.17
N CYS A 26 5.02 4.18 -3.43
CA CYS A 26 6.13 3.83 -2.56
C CYS A 26 6.79 5.11 -2.01
N GLY A 27 7.22 5.08 -0.76
CA GLY A 27 7.87 6.25 -0.17
C GLY A 27 8.64 5.96 1.11
N ASN A 28 9.62 6.82 1.41
CA ASN A 28 10.39 6.77 2.65
C ASN A 28 9.94 7.80 3.69
N LYS A 29 9.07 8.73 3.30
CA LYS A 29 8.53 9.80 4.13
C LYS A 29 7.05 9.98 3.84
N ILE A 30 6.29 10.36 4.86
CA ILE A 30 4.87 10.69 4.73
C ILE A 30 4.77 12.19 4.47
N ASN A 31 4.14 12.58 3.36
CA ASN A 31 3.78 13.98 3.12
C ASN A 31 2.34 14.22 3.59
N LEU A 32 2.20 14.91 4.72
CA LEU A 32 0.89 15.28 5.26
C LEU A 32 0.31 16.52 4.58
N THR A 33 1.04 17.25 3.74
CA THR A 33 0.52 18.40 2.99
C THR A 33 0.86 18.24 1.51
N PRO A 34 0.26 17.26 0.83
CA PRO A 34 0.49 17.05 -0.60
C PRO A 34 0.00 18.26 -1.40
N ASN A 35 0.65 18.51 -2.54
CA ASN A 35 0.26 19.53 -3.53
C ASN A 35 0.14 20.96 -2.99
N GLY A 36 0.90 21.31 -1.94
CA GLY A 36 0.85 22.65 -1.34
C GLY A 36 -0.45 22.94 -0.58
N SER A 37 -1.21 21.91 -0.20
CA SER A 37 -2.41 22.05 0.62
C SER A 37 -2.10 22.83 1.90
N THR A 38 -2.92 23.82 2.21
CA THR A 38 -2.87 24.57 3.48
C THR A 38 -3.39 23.76 4.66
N GLN A 39 -4.09 22.65 4.39
CA GLN A 39 -4.60 21.74 5.40
C GLN A 39 -3.86 20.40 5.36
N PRO A 40 -3.41 19.87 6.51
CA PRO A 40 -2.81 18.55 6.55
C PRO A 40 -3.85 17.46 6.26
N THR A 41 -3.42 16.42 5.56
CA THR A 41 -4.13 15.16 5.39
C THR A 41 -4.56 14.66 6.76
N ARG A 42 -5.84 14.29 6.87
CA ARG A 42 -6.42 13.71 8.07
C ARG A 42 -6.42 12.19 7.97
N ASN A 43 -6.39 11.53 9.13
CA ASN A 43 -6.59 10.10 9.21
C ASN A 43 -7.92 9.72 8.56
N ALA A 44 -7.86 8.75 7.66
CA ALA A 44 -9.02 8.13 7.05
C ALA A 44 -9.48 6.96 7.92
N THR A 45 -10.79 6.77 8.00
CA THR A 45 -11.38 5.55 8.55
C THR A 45 -11.43 4.47 7.47
N SER A 46 -11.64 3.20 7.84
CA SER A 46 -11.80 2.12 6.85
C SER A 46 -12.94 2.39 5.87
N THR A 47 -13.99 3.13 6.28
CA THR A 47 -15.09 3.51 5.41
C THR A 47 -14.74 4.58 4.37
N ASP A 48 -13.66 5.34 4.58
CA ASP A 48 -13.15 6.30 3.59
C ASP A 48 -12.37 5.62 2.46
N CYS A 49 -11.86 4.40 2.69
CA CYS A 49 -11.11 3.60 1.71
C CYS A 49 -11.99 2.45 1.21
N ASN A 50 -12.94 2.75 0.32
CA ASN A 50 -14.01 1.83 -0.05
C ASN A 50 -13.89 1.21 -1.45
N PHE A 51 -12.80 1.43 -2.18
CA PHE A 51 -12.61 0.80 -3.49
C PHE A 51 -12.03 -0.60 -3.32
N LEU A 52 -12.71 -1.61 -3.86
CA LEU A 52 -12.18 -2.97 -3.87
C LEU A 52 -10.97 -3.09 -4.78
N CYS A 53 -10.00 -3.92 -4.39
CA CYS A 53 -8.87 -4.25 -5.23
C CYS A 53 -9.34 -5.13 -6.42
N PRO A 54 -9.00 -4.80 -7.68
CA PRO A 54 -9.45 -5.57 -8.85
C PRO A 54 -8.84 -6.97 -8.92
N GLY A 55 -7.68 -7.18 -8.28
CA GLY A 55 -7.06 -8.50 -8.17
C GLY A 55 -7.50 -9.30 -6.94
N ASN A 56 -8.17 -8.66 -5.98
CA ASN A 56 -8.74 -9.32 -4.81
C ASN A 56 -9.94 -8.54 -4.25
N GLN A 57 -11.16 -9.01 -4.54
CA GLN A 57 -12.39 -8.31 -4.13
C GLN A 57 -12.71 -8.41 -2.62
N THR A 58 -11.85 -9.06 -1.82
CA THR A 58 -11.95 -9.06 -0.35
C THR A 58 -11.09 -7.98 0.30
N GLU A 59 -10.33 -7.22 -0.48
CA GLU A 59 -9.39 -6.19 -0.02
C GLU A 59 -9.79 -4.80 -0.53
N TYR A 60 -9.42 -3.78 0.23
CA TYR A 60 -9.69 -2.38 -0.09
C TYR A 60 -8.42 -1.65 -0.54
N CYS A 61 -8.44 -1.14 -1.77
CA CYS A 61 -7.35 -0.45 -2.45
C CYS A 61 -7.54 1.09 -2.47
N GLY A 62 -7.87 1.68 -1.32
CA GLY A 62 -8.03 3.13 -1.15
C GLY A 62 -9.37 3.68 -1.65
N ALA A 63 -9.39 4.95 -2.08
CA ALA A 63 -10.50 5.60 -2.79
C ALA A 63 -9.99 6.79 -3.64
N GLY A 64 -10.89 7.68 -4.08
CA GLY A 64 -10.63 8.87 -4.93
C GLY A 64 -9.44 9.75 -4.54
N VAL A 65 -9.29 10.03 -3.24
CA VAL A 65 -8.21 10.86 -2.65
C VAL A 65 -7.79 10.29 -1.29
N ARG A 66 -7.90 8.96 -1.16
CA ARG A 66 -7.70 8.23 0.10
C ARG A 66 -6.73 7.09 -0.14
N LEU A 67 -5.57 7.21 0.50
CA LEU A 67 -4.50 6.24 0.44
C LEU A 67 -4.66 5.23 1.58
N SER A 68 -4.84 3.95 1.26
CA SER A 68 -4.64 2.88 2.25
C SER A 68 -3.13 2.64 2.38
N MET A 69 -2.56 2.97 3.54
CA MET A 69 -1.13 3.01 3.76
C MET A 69 -0.64 1.86 4.63
N TYR A 70 0.52 1.30 4.29
CA TYR A 70 1.17 0.19 4.97
C TYR A 70 2.60 0.56 5.34
N THR A 71 3.01 0.21 6.56
CA THR A 71 4.41 0.30 6.98
C THR A 71 5.13 -0.98 6.61
N LEU A 72 6.19 -0.84 5.83
CA LEU A 72 7.06 -1.94 5.50
C LEU A 72 8.09 -2.04 6.61
N LYS A 73 8.04 -3.14 7.37
CA LYS A 73 9.20 -3.50 8.17
C LYS A 73 10.28 -3.86 7.16
N ASN A 74 11.45 -3.25 7.27
CA ASN A 74 12.68 -3.79 6.70
C ASN A 74 13.01 -5.09 7.45
N SER A 75 12.17 -6.10 7.29
CA SER A 75 12.52 -7.48 7.56
C SER A 75 13.49 -7.82 6.45
N THR A 76 14.77 -7.65 6.74
CA THR A 76 15.90 -8.25 6.03
C THR A 76 15.46 -9.61 5.50
N LEU A 77 15.05 -9.65 4.22
CA LEU A 77 14.78 -10.87 3.45
C LEU A 77 14.09 -12.03 4.19
N SER A 78 13.17 -11.82 5.14
CA SER A 78 12.76 -12.92 6.03
C SER A 78 11.56 -13.74 5.56
N LYS A 79 10.96 -13.45 4.39
CA LYS A 79 9.82 -14.25 3.87
C LYS A 79 9.68 -14.34 2.35
N ARG A 80 10.74 -14.04 1.58
CA ARG A 80 10.68 -14.09 0.11
C ARG A 80 11.77 -14.92 -0.55
N LEU A 81 12.38 -15.83 0.20
CA LEU A 81 13.17 -16.94 -0.34
C LEU A 81 12.74 -18.22 0.40
N ASP A 82 11.46 -18.57 0.31
CA ASP A 82 11.09 -19.97 0.51
C ASP A 82 11.12 -20.67 -0.86
N TRP A 83 12.30 -21.15 -1.22
CA TRP A 83 12.49 -22.02 -2.40
C TRP A 83 12.05 -23.47 -2.14
N SER A 84 11.54 -23.82 -0.95
CA SER A 84 11.20 -25.20 -0.58
C SER A 84 9.87 -25.70 -1.15
N LEU A 85 9.08 -24.87 -1.83
CA LEU A 85 7.82 -25.30 -2.49
C LEU A 85 7.89 -25.29 -4.03
N LEU A 86 9.08 -25.19 -4.63
CA LEU A 86 9.24 -25.25 -6.09
C LEU A 86 9.75 -26.60 -6.59
N TRP A 87 9.95 -27.59 -5.72
CA TRP A 87 10.35 -28.96 -6.10
C TRP A 87 9.70 -30.08 -5.28
N ASP A 88 8.60 -29.81 -4.55
CA ASP A 88 7.71 -30.84 -4.00
C ASP A 88 6.33 -30.78 -4.68
#